data_AF-A0A357FWR9-F1
#
_entry.id   AF-A0A357FWR9-F1
#
_cell.length_a   1.000
_cell.length_b   1.000
_cell.length_c   1.000
_cell.angle_alpha   90.00
_cell.angle_beta   90.00
_cell.angle_gamma   90.00
#
_symmetry.space_group_name_H-M   'P 1'
#
loop_
_entity.id
_entity.type
_entity.pdbx_description
1 polymer ?
#
loop_
_entity_poly.entity_id
_entity_poly.type
_entity_poly.pdbx_seq_one_letter_code
_entity_poly.pdbx_strand_id
1 'polypeptide(L)' 'ALCEDLSRARVQDLIDKGSLKINGLKIKSSRKVEVGDVVEIIVPPIESAVIEAEDIPLDIVYEDDDLLVINKPAG' A
#
# COMPACT_ATOMS: atom_id res chain seq x y z
N ALA A 1 11.09 -15.42 2.06
CA ALA A 1 10.59 -15.19 3.43
C ALA A 1 9.50 -14.13 3.37
N LEU A 2 8.44 -14.19 4.19
CA LEU A 2 7.25 -13.33 4.02
C LEU A 2 7.52 -11.80 4.12
N CYS A 3 8.68 -11.40 4.63
CA CYS A 3 9.08 -10.00 4.78
C CYS A 3 9.74 -9.37 3.54
N GLU A 4 10.13 -10.15 2.52
CA GLU A 4 10.84 -9.60 1.35
C GLU A 4 9.94 -8.72 0.46
N ASP A 5 8.63 -8.95 0.49
CA ASP A 5 7.64 -8.21 -0.31
C ASP A 5 7.05 -6.99 0.44
N LEU A 6 7.40 -6.78 1.71
CA LEU A 6 6.85 -5.68 2.51
C LEU A 6 7.73 -4.44 2.42
N SER A 7 7.19 -3.37 1.83
CA SER A 7 7.85 -2.06 1.87
C SER A 7 7.96 -1.54 3.32
N ARG A 8 8.92 -0.64 3.57
CA ARG A 8 9.07 0.01 4.89
C ARG A 8 7.78 0.70 5.36
N ALA A 9 7.08 1.36 4.44
CA ALA A 9 5.81 2.01 4.73
C ALA A 9 4.73 0.98 5.13
N ARG A 10 4.71 -0.19 4.49
CA ARG A 10 3.79 -1.27 4.82
C ARG A 10 4.07 -1.84 6.21
N VAL A 11 5.34 -2.04 6.57
CA VAL A 11 5.73 -2.49 7.91
C VAL A 11 5.34 -1.46 8.98
N GLN A 12 5.54 -0.18 8.71
CA GLN A 12 5.12 0.91 9.61
C GLN A 12 3.60 0.86 9.85
N ASP A 13 2.80 0.75 8.78
CA ASP A 13 1.34 0.63 8.85
C ASP A 13 0.89 -0.60 9.67
N LEU A 14 1.57 -1.74 9.51
CA LEU A 14 1.29 -2.94 10.30
C LEU A 14 1.60 -2.75 11.79
N ILE A 15 2.66 -2.01 12.12
CA ILE A 15 3.00 -1.65 13.49
C ILE A 15 1.95 -0.72 14.08
N ASP A 16 1.54 0.31 13.34
CA ASP A 16 0.55 1.29 13.79
C ASP A 16 -0.83 0.67 13.98
N LYS A 17 -1.21 -0.30 13.12
CA LYS A 17 -2.43 -1.12 13.27
C LYS A 17 -2.33 -2.16 14.40
N GLY A 18 -1.15 -2.34 15.00
CA GLY A 18 -0.89 -3.33 16.05
C GLY A 18 -0.92 -4.77 15.56
N SER A 19 -0.78 -4.97 14.25
CA SER A 19 -0.67 -6.27 13.57
C SER A 19 0.74 -6.85 13.61
N LEU A 20 1.71 -6.09 14.14
CA LEU A 20 3.06 -6.55 14.43
C LEU A 20 3.34 -6.50 15.93
N LYS A 21 3.87 -7.60 16.47
CA LYS A 21 4.29 -7.73 17.86
C LYS A 21 5.72 -8.23 17.96
N ILE A 22 6.40 -7.86 19.02
CA ILE A 22 7.69 -8.43 19.40
C ILE A 22 7.57 -8.97 20.82
N ASN A 23 7.84 -10.26 21.00
CA ASN A 23 7.65 -11.00 22.25
C ASN A 23 6.22 -10.86 22.80
N GLY A 24 5.21 -10.91 21.92
CA GLY A 24 3.80 -10.76 22.28
C GLY A 24 3.34 -9.32 22.61
N LEU A 25 4.25 -8.33 22.61
CA LEU A 25 3.92 -6.94 22.91
C LEU A 25 3.77 -6.10 21.63
N LYS A 26 2.78 -5.19 21.62
CA LYS A 26 2.70 -4.14 20.58
C LYS A 26 3.88 -3.18 20.73
N ILE A 27 4.48 -2.80 19.61
CA ILE A 27 5.67 -1.95 19.60
C ILE A 27 5.45 -0.67 18.80
N LYS A 28 6.34 0.30 18.96
CA LYS A 28 6.48 1.42 18.02
C LYS A 28 7.57 1.09 17.01
N SER A 29 7.49 1.66 15.83
CA SER A 29 8.49 1.42 14.77
C SER A 29 9.90 1.88 15.11
N SER A 30 10.06 2.79 16.08
CA SER A 30 11.35 3.22 16.58
C SER A 30 11.99 2.26 17.60
N ARG A 31 11.29 1.19 18.01
CA ARG A 31 11.86 0.19 18.93
C ARG A 31 13.04 -0.50 18.26
N LYS A 32 14.17 -0.57 18.98
CA LYS A 32 15.32 -1.38 18.59
C LYS A 32 15.00 -2.86 18.84
N VAL A 33 15.31 -3.70 17.86
CA VAL A 33 15.19 -5.15 17.94
C VAL A 33 16.49 -5.72 18.50
N GLU A 34 16.39 -6.66 19.42
CA GLU A 34 17.54 -7.32 20.04
C GLU A 34 17.68 -8.77 19.54
N VAL A 35 18.89 -9.32 19.65
CA VAL A 35 19.12 -10.72 19.28
C VAL A 35 18.33 -11.62 20.22
N GLY A 36 17.48 -12.48 19.66
CA GLY A 36 16.58 -13.35 20.42
C GLY A 36 15.14 -12.84 20.51
N ASP A 37 14.85 -11.63 20.02
CA ASP A 37 13.48 -11.14 19.89
C ASP A 37 12.68 -12.02 18.90
N VAL A 38 11.47 -12.39 19.31
CA VAL A 38 10.51 -13.11 18.47
C VAL A 38 9.54 -12.11 17.87
N VAL A 39 9.56 -11.98 16.55
CA VAL A 39 8.69 -11.07 15.80
C VAL A 39 7.49 -11.85 15.25
N GLU A 40 6.29 -11.40 15.58
CA GLU A 40 5.02 -11.95 15.09
C GLU A 40 4.32 -10.92 14.23
N ILE A 41 3.94 -11.28 13.01
CA ILE A 41 3.28 -10.40 12.05
C ILE A 41 2.02 -11.08 11.54
N ILE A 42 0.89 -10.37 11.61
CA ILE A 42 -0.37 -10.76 10.97
C ILE A 42 -0.58 -9.80 9.80
N VAL A 43 -0.29 -10.24 8.58
CA VAL A 43 -0.51 -9.42 7.38
C VAL A 43 -1.99 -9.54 7.00
N PRO A 44 -2.81 -8.48 7.14
CA PRO A 44 -4.19 -8.50 6.68
C PRO A 44 -4.20 -8.58 5.14
N PRO A 45 -5.25 -9.17 4.56
CA PRO A 45 -5.41 -9.19 3.11
C PRO A 45 -5.38 -7.75 2.56
N ILE A 46 -4.78 -7.58 1.39
CA ILE A 46 -4.83 -6.31 0.68
C ILE A 46 -6.27 -6.17 0.18
N GLU A 47 -6.96 -5.14 0.64
CA GLU A 47 -8.20 -4.73 0.00
C GLU A 47 -7.86 -4.31 -1.43
N SER A 48 -8.35 -5.07 -2.40
CA SER A 48 -8.28 -4.66 -3.80
C SER A 48 -9.09 -3.38 -3.92
N ALA A 49 -8.43 -2.25 -4.17
CA ALA A 49 -9.10 -1.08 -4.69
C ALA A 49 -9.61 -1.46 -6.07
N VAL A 50 -10.89 -1.86 -6.15
CA VAL A 50 -11.56 -2.03 -7.42
C VAL A 50 -11.70 -0.63 -7.98
N ILE A 51 -10.93 -0.31 -9.01
CA ILE A 51 -11.09 0.92 -9.77
C ILE A 51 -12.33 0.70 -10.62
N GLU A 52 -13.46 1.23 -10.17
CA GLU A 52 -14.68 1.23 -10.98
C GLU A 52 -14.52 2.26 -12.08
N ALA A 53 -15.00 1.91 -13.29
CA ALA A 53 -15.06 2.88 -14.37
C ALA A 53 -16.12 3.93 -14.01
N GLU A 54 -15.68 5.17 -13.87
CA GLU A 54 -16.57 6.30 -13.66
C GLU A 54 -16.97 6.90 -15.01
N ASP A 55 -18.25 7.25 -15.17
CA ASP A 55 -18.75 7.94 -16.36
C ASP A 55 -18.33 9.41 -16.32
N ILE A 56 -17.10 9.68 -16.78
CA ILE A 56 -16.50 11.01 -16.80
C ILE A 56 -16.37 11.46 -18.26
N PRO A 57 -16.92 12.63 -18.63
CA PRO A 57 -16.75 13.17 -19.98
C PRO A 57 -15.30 13.55 -20.23
N LEU A 58 -14.68 12.92 -21.23
CA LEU A 58 -13.33 13.22 -21.69
C LEU A 58 -13.40 14.17 -22.90
N ASP A 59 -12.66 15.28 -22.86
CA ASP A 59 -12.48 16.16 -24.02
C ASP A 59 -11.36 15.60 -24.90
N ILE A 60 -11.72 14.83 -25.93
CA ILE A 60 -10.78 14.12 -26.81
C ILE A 60 -10.35 15.04 -27.96
N VAL A 61 -9.06 15.35 -28.01
CA VAL A 61 -8.45 16.19 -29.06
C VAL A 61 -8.03 15.34 -30.27
N TYR A 62 -7.60 14.10 -30.02
CA TYR A 62 -7.15 13.17 -31.05
C TYR A 62 -7.27 11.72 -30.54
N GLU A 63 -7.63 10.80 -31.44
CA GLU A 63 -7.74 9.36 -31.17
C GLU A 63 -7.39 8.56 -32.43
N ASP A 64 -6.54 7.55 -32.28
CA ASP A 64 -6.26 6.52 -33.27
C ASP A 64 -6.18 5.12 -32.61
N ASP A 65 -5.79 4.10 -33.36
CA ASP A 65 -5.73 2.71 -32.88
C ASP A 65 -4.66 2.47 -31.78
N ASP A 66 -3.70 3.38 -31.62
CA ASP A 66 -2.54 3.25 -30.73
C ASP A 66 -2.46 4.36 -29.66
N LEU A 67 -3.14 5.49 -29.83
CA LEU A 67 -2.98 6.70 -29.02
C LEU A 67 -4.29 7.47 -28.81
N LEU A 68 -4.51 7.92 -27.58
CA LEU A 68 -5.58 8.84 -27.18
C LEU A 68 -4.99 10.12 -26.56
N VAL A 69 -5.35 11.28 -27.11
CA VAL A 69 -4.97 12.61 -26.60
C VAL A 69 -6.20 13.31 -26.06
N ILE A 70 -6.20 13.57 -24.76
CA ILE A 70 -7.28 14.30 -24.08
C ILE A 70 -6.81 15.68 -23.62
N ASN A 71 -7.70 16.67 -23.72
CA ASN A 71 -7.52 17.99 -23.14
C ASN A 71 -7.94 17.96 -21.67
N LYS A 72 -6.99 17.62 -20.79
CA LYS A 72 -7.22 17.68 -19.35
C LYS A 72 -7.29 19.15 -18.91
N PRO A 73 -8.41 19.65 -18.35
CA PRO A 73 -8.45 21.02 -17.83
C PRO A 73 -7.42 21.19 -16.72
N ALA A 74 -6.89 22.40 -16.59
CA ALA A 74 -6.09 22.76 -15.42
C ALA A 74 -6.96 22.62 -14.16
N GLY A 75 -6.37 22.05 -13.10
CA GLY A 75 -7.06 21.76 -11.83
C GLY A 75 -7.49 23.00 -11.06
#